data_AF-A0A9D3N4J7-F1
#
_entry.id   AF-A0A9D3N4J7-F1
#
_cell.length_a   1.000
_cell.length_b   1.000
_cell.length_c   1.000
_cell.angle_alpha   90.00
_cell.angle_beta   90.00
_cell.angle_gamma   90.00
#
_symmetry.space_group_name_H-M   'P 1'
#
loop_
_entity.id
_entity.type
_entity.pdbx_description
1 polymer ?
#
loop_
_entity_poly.entity_id
_entity_poly.type
_entity_poly.pdbx_seq_one_letter_code
_entity_poly.pdbx_strand_id
1 'polypeptide(L)' 'MNAVRETMDVLLEISRLLNTGLDMESLSICVRLCEQGINPEALSSVIKELRRATDTLKASDNSTSQG' A
#
# COMPACT_ATOMS: atom_id res chain seq x y z
N MET A 1 2.56 3.07 -27.94
CA MET A 1 2.21 2.28 -26.74
C MET A 1 3.15 2.67 -25.62
N ASN A 2 2.60 3.02 -24.46
CA ASN A 2 3.41 3.45 -23.32
C ASN A 2 3.48 2.26 -22.33
N ALA A 3 4.43 1.35 -22.57
CA ALA A 3 4.49 0.03 -21.93
C ALA A 3 4.49 0.08 -20.39
N VAL A 4 5.03 1.16 -19.80
CA VAL A 4 5.03 1.39 -18.35
C VAL A 4 3.60 1.54 -17.81
N ARG A 5 2.76 2.30 -18.53
CA ARG A 5 1.37 2.52 -18.12
C ARG A 5 0.56 1.22 -18.17
N GLU A 6 0.70 0.48 -19.26
CA GLU A 6 0.02 -0.82 -19.42
C GLU A 6 0.46 -1.82 -18.32
N THR A 7 1.75 -1.86 -18.00
CA THR A 7 2.27 -2.72 -16.93
C THR A 7 1.68 -2.33 -15.56
N MET A 8 1.63 -1.03 -15.26
CA MET A 8 1.05 -0.53 -14.02
C MET A 8 -0.45 -0.79 -13.91
N ASP A 9 -1.19 -0.67 -15.01
CA ASP A 9 -2.62 -0.95 -15.06
C ASP A 9 -2.89 -2.44 -14.76
N VAL A 10 -2.10 -3.35 -15.34
CA VAL A 10 -2.16 -4.80 -15.06
C VAL A 10 -1.83 -5.10 -13.60
N LEU A 11 -0.77 -4.50 -13.05
CA LEU A 11 -0.42 -4.69 -11.64
C LEU A 11 -1.51 -4.19 -10.70
N LEU A 12 -2.17 -3.07 -11.04
CA LEU A 12 -3.30 -2.55 -10.26
C LEU A 12 -4.51 -3.47 -10.32
N GLU A 13 -4.79 -4.08 -11.46
CA GLU A 13 -5.85 -5.09 -11.59
C GLU A 13 -5.56 -6.31 -10.72
N ILE A 14 -4.34 -6.84 -10.75
CA ILE A 14 -3.90 -7.95 -9.88
C ILE A 14 -4.06 -7.57 -8.39
N SER A 15 -3.63 -6.36 -8.03
CA SER A 15 -3.76 -5.82 -6.67
C SER A 15 -5.22 -5.80 -6.18
N ARG A 16 -6.15 -5.42 -7.07
CA ARG A 16 -7.59 -5.40 -6.79
C ARG A 16 -8.16 -6.80 -6.63
N LEU A 17 -7.80 -7.73 -7.53
CA LEU A 17 -8.23 -9.13 -7.45
C LEU A 17 -7.78 -9.80 -6.15
N LEU A 18 -6.57 -9.49 -5.69
CA LEU A 18 -6.02 -10.00 -4.42
C LEU A 18 -6.43 -9.17 -3.20
N ASN A 19 -7.22 -8.10 -3.41
CA ASN A 19 -7.75 -7.24 -2.37
C ASN A 19 -6.66 -6.70 -1.41
N THR A 20 -5.49 -6.33 -1.95
CA THR A 20 -4.36 -5.82 -1.15
C THR A 20 -4.64 -4.45 -0.52
N GLY A 21 -5.63 -3.74 -1.07
CA GLY A 21 -5.98 -2.38 -0.68
C GLY A 21 -4.93 -1.35 -1.07
N LEU A 22 -4.03 -1.64 -2.03
CA LEU A 22 -3.10 -0.66 -2.59
C LEU A 22 -3.77 0.12 -3.72
N ASP A 23 -3.68 1.44 -3.66
CA ASP A 23 -4.07 2.33 -4.74
C ASP A 23 -2.90 2.54 -5.73
N MET A 24 -3.17 3.27 -6.83
CA MET A 24 -2.19 3.43 -7.92
C MET A 24 -0.90 4.10 -7.44
N GLU A 25 -1.00 5.08 -6.54
CA GLU A 25 0.16 5.77 -5.98
C GLU A 25 1.00 4.83 -5.09
N SER A 26 0.38 4.17 -4.10
CA SER A 26 1.09 3.26 -3.21
C SER A 26 1.72 2.09 -3.97
N LEU A 27 1.03 1.55 -4.97
CA LEU A 27 1.53 0.46 -5.80
C LEU A 27 2.76 0.89 -6.62
N SER A 28 2.73 2.08 -7.21
CA SER A 28 3.88 2.66 -7.93
C SER A 28 5.11 2.81 -7.04
N ILE A 29 4.92 3.25 -5.80
CA ILE A 29 5.99 3.33 -4.80
C ILE A 29 6.54 1.93 -4.49
N CYS A 30 5.67 0.94 -4.25
CA CYS A 30 6.10 -0.42 -3.98
C CYS A 30 6.92 -1.00 -5.13
N VAL A 31 6.50 -0.79 -6.38
CA VAL A 31 7.26 -1.21 -7.57
C VAL A 31 8.64 -0.56 -7.59
N ARG A 32 8.73 0.76 -7.37
CA ARG A 32 10.02 1.47 -7.33
C ARG A 32 10.96 0.95 -6.25
N LEU A 33 10.44 0.66 -5.07
CA LEU A 33 11.22 0.11 -3.96
C LEU A 33 11.71 -1.31 -4.27
N CYS A 34 10.87 -2.15 -4.86
CA CYS A 34 11.27 -3.48 -5.33
C CYS A 34 12.34 -3.40 -6.44
N GLU A 35 12.23 -2.46 -7.38
CA GLU A 35 13.24 -2.20 -8.41
C GLU A 35 14.60 -1.78 -7.83
N GLN A 36 14.61 -1.14 -6.66
CA GLN A 36 15.84 -0.80 -5.92
C GLN A 36 16.43 -1.98 -5.13
N GLY A 37 15.82 -3.18 -5.21
CA GLY A 37 16.29 -4.39 -4.55
C GLY A 37 15.77 -4.55 -3.11
N ILE A 38 14.77 -3.77 -2.69
CA ILE A 38 14.13 -3.98 -1.39
C ILE A 38 13.37 -5.31 -1.41
N ASN A 39 13.53 -6.11 -0.34
CA ASN A 39 12.79 -7.36 -0.17
C ASN A 39 11.26 -7.08 -0.11
N PRO A 40 10.45 -7.64 -1.02
CA PRO A 40 8.99 -7.48 -1.03
C PRO A 40 8.31 -7.92 0.28
N GLU A 41 8.82 -8.97 0.93
CA GLU A 41 8.27 -9.49 2.18
C GLU A 41 8.45 -8.48 3.32
N ALA A 42 9.66 -7.92 3.44
CA ALA A 42 9.96 -6.88 4.43
C ALA A 42 9.13 -5.62 4.18
N LEU A 43 9.01 -5.19 2.92
CA LEU A 43 8.16 -4.07 2.53
C LEU A 43 6.69 -4.31 2.92
N SER A 44 6.17 -5.53 2.70
CA SER A 44 4.80 -5.88 3.08
C SER A 44 4.57 -5.79 4.59
N SER A 45 5.56 -6.19 5.40
CA SER A 45 5.49 -6.09 6.86
C SER A 45 5.42 -4.64 7.33
N VAL A 46 6.25 -3.77 6.75
CA VAL A 46 6.24 -2.33 7.04
C VAL A 46 4.89 -1.71 6.69
N ILE A 47 4.34 -2.00 5.50
CA ILE A 47 3.03 -1.48 5.08
C ILE A 47 1.92 -1.91 6.05
N LYS A 48 1.91 -3.18 6.46
CA LYS A 48 0.92 -3.70 7.43
C LYS A 48 1.04 -3.00 8.78
N GLU A 49 2.27 -2.79 9.26
CA GLU A 49 2.50 -2.13 10.53
C GLU A 49 2.08 -0.65 10.52
N LEU A 50 2.41 0.09 9.44
CA LEU A 50 1.98 1.48 9.27
C LEU A 50 0.45 1.61 9.22
N ARG A 51 -0.24 0.71 8.51
CA ARG A 51 -1.71 0.67 8.48
C ARG A 51 -2.29 0.44 9.88
N ARG A 52 -1.79 -0.57 10.59
CA ARG A 52 -2.23 -0.88 11.96
C ARG A 52 -2.00 0.28 12.93
N ALA A 53 -0.85 0.95 12.86
CA ALA A 53 -0.55 2.11 13.68
C ALA A 53 -1.52 3.26 13.38
N THR A 54 -1.79 3.52 12.10
CA THR A 54 -2.74 4.55 11.65
C THR A 54 -4.16 4.26 12.14
N ASP A 55 -4.62 3.01 12.05
CA ASP A 55 -5.95 2.63 12.52
C ASP A 55 -6.07 2.75 14.04
N THR A 56 -5.00 2.43 14.77
CA THR A 56 -4.94 2.60 16.23
C THR A 56 -5.04 4.08 16.61
N LEU A 57 -4.31 4.95 15.91
CA LEU A 57 -4.35 6.40 16.14
C LEU A 57 -5.75 6.97 15.90
N LYS A 58 -6.38 6.60 14.78
CA LYS A 58 -7.76 7.02 14.46
C LYS A 58 -8.77 6.55 15.52
N ALA A 59 -8.61 5.35 16.07
CA ALA A 59 -9.47 4.85 17.12
C ALA A 59 -9.34 5.65 18.43
N SER A 60 -8.10 6.04 18.79
CA SER A 60 -7.81 6.87 19.96
C SER A 60 -8.34 8.31 19.84
N ASP A 61 -8.24 8.91 18.64
CA ASP A 61 -8.78 10.26 18.40
C ASP A 61 -10.31 10.28 18.55
N ASN A 62 -10.99 9.22 18.11
CA ASN A 62 -12.45 9.11 18.19
C ASN A 62 -12.95 8.90 19.63
N SER A 63 -12.11 8.45 20.56
CA SER A 63 -12.46 8.28 21.98
C SER A 63 -12.31 9.56 22.80
N THR A 64 -11.56 10.55 22.30
CA THR A 64 -11.27 11.80 23.03
C THR A 64 -12.34 12.89 22.78
N SER A 65 -13.20 12.72 21.77
CA SER A 65 -14.24 13.70 21.41
C SER A 65 -15.63 13.44 22.04
N GLN A 66 -15.76 12.49 22.97
CA GLN A 66 -17.00 12.18 23.71
C GLN A 66 -16.88 12.39 25.24
N GLY A 67 -16.08 13.37 25.67
CA GLY A 67 -15.98 13.81 27.07
C GLY A 67 -16.44 15.25 27.24
#